data_AF-A0A2X5P213-F1
#
_entry.id   AF-A0A2X5P213-F1
#
_cell.length_a   1.000
_cell.length_b   1.000
_cell.length_c   1.000
_cell.angle_alpha   90.00
_cell.angle_beta   90.00
_cell.angle_gamma   90.00
#
_symmetry.space_group_name_H-M   'P 1'
#
loop_
_entity.id
_entity.type
_entity.pdbx_description
1 polymer ?
#
loop_
_entity_poly.entity_id
_entity_poly.type
_entity_poly.pdbx_seq_one_letter_code
_entity_poly.pdbx_strand_id
1 'polypeptide(L)'
;MTQSSYNADAIEVLTGLEPVRRRPGMYTDTARPNHLGQEVIDNSIDEALAGHAKRVEVILHADQSLEVIDDGRGMPVDIHPEEGVPAIELIFCRLHAGGKFSNKNYQFSGGLHGVGISVVNALSTRVEVSVRRNGEVFAMAFENGEKVEDLQVVGTVGRRNSGTRVHFWPDASFFDSPRFSVTRLTHLLKAKAVLCPGVEIIFRDKAANTEQRWRYEDGLTDYLKEAVDGLITLPEQPFVGLFPAIRKPWTGHCSGYRKAESY
;
A
#
# COMPACT_ATOMS: atom_id res chain seq x y z
N MET A 1 -37.30 -23.22 -28.73
CA MET A 1 -37.01 -22.45 -27.51
C MET A 1 -36.45 -23.43 -26.49
N THR A 2 -35.15 -23.40 -26.22
CA THR A 2 -34.57 -24.19 -25.13
C THR A 2 -34.94 -23.50 -23.82
N GLN A 3 -35.87 -24.08 -23.06
CA GLN A 3 -36.09 -23.69 -21.67
C GLN A 3 -34.78 -23.93 -20.91
N SER A 4 -34.06 -22.86 -20.62
CA SER A 4 -32.97 -22.89 -19.65
C SER A 4 -33.58 -23.23 -18.30
N SER A 5 -33.40 -24.46 -17.81
CA SER A 5 -33.81 -24.82 -16.46
C SER A 5 -32.93 -24.07 -15.47
N TYR A 6 -33.49 -23.10 -14.77
CA TYR A 6 -32.82 -22.42 -13.65
C TYR A 6 -32.98 -23.29 -12.40
N ASN A 7 -31.95 -24.07 -12.11
CA ASN A 7 -31.84 -25.05 -11.02
C ASN A 7 -30.58 -24.76 -10.19
N ALA A 8 -30.34 -25.55 -9.12
CA ALA A 8 -29.27 -25.28 -8.16
C ALA A 8 -27.87 -25.25 -8.79
N ASP A 9 -27.64 -26.05 -9.82
CA ASP A 9 -26.41 -26.11 -10.61
C ASP A 9 -26.16 -24.87 -11.49
N ALA A 10 -27.16 -23.99 -11.66
CA ALA A 10 -26.97 -22.68 -12.28
C ALA A 10 -26.32 -21.65 -11.33
N ILE A 11 -26.14 -21.98 -10.05
CA ILE A 11 -25.54 -21.10 -9.05
C ILE A 11 -24.02 -21.35 -8.98
N GLU A 12 -23.24 -20.42 -9.52
CA GLU A 12 -21.78 -20.44 -9.44
C GLU A 12 -21.27 -19.76 -8.17
N VAL A 13 -20.35 -20.41 -7.45
CA VAL A 13 -19.62 -19.83 -6.32
C VAL A 13 -18.19 -19.58 -6.75
N LEU A 14 -17.81 -18.31 -6.85
CA LEU A 14 -16.45 -17.90 -7.20
C LEU A 14 -15.57 -17.91 -5.94
N THR A 15 -14.39 -18.51 -6.02
CA THR A 15 -13.48 -18.68 -4.87
C THR A 15 -12.12 -18.02 -5.09
N GLY A 16 -11.37 -17.80 -4.01
CA GLY A 16 -10.04 -17.18 -4.08
C GLY A 16 -10.06 -15.80 -4.75
N LEU A 17 -9.35 -15.67 -5.87
CA LEU A 17 -9.24 -14.43 -6.66
C LEU A 17 -10.12 -14.41 -7.92
N GLU A 18 -10.89 -15.47 -8.17
CA GLU A 18 -11.81 -15.55 -9.31
C GLU A 18 -12.82 -14.39 -9.38
N PRO A 19 -13.42 -13.92 -8.25
CA PRO A 19 -14.34 -12.78 -8.30
C PRO A 19 -13.69 -11.51 -8.88
N VAL A 20 -12.43 -11.27 -8.55
CA VAL A 20 -11.67 -10.11 -9.02
C VAL A 20 -11.42 -10.20 -10.52
N ARG A 21 -10.94 -11.35 -11.00
CA ARG A 21 -10.69 -11.58 -12.43
C ARG A 21 -11.97 -11.54 -13.26
N ARG A 22 -13.10 -12.00 -12.72
CA ARG A 22 -14.40 -11.98 -13.42
C ARG A 22 -15.03 -10.59 -13.47
N ARG A 23 -14.81 -9.77 -12.44
CA ARG A 23 -15.44 -8.45 -12.26
C ARG A 23 -14.42 -7.39 -11.81
N PRO A 24 -13.36 -7.11 -12.60
CA PRO A 24 -12.26 -6.24 -12.18
C PRO A 24 -12.72 -4.81 -11.86
N GLY A 25 -13.70 -4.28 -12.57
CA GLY A 25 -14.25 -2.93 -12.33
C GLY A 25 -14.92 -2.71 -10.97
N MET A 26 -15.19 -3.78 -10.22
CA MET A 26 -15.65 -3.66 -8.82
C MET A 26 -14.49 -3.40 -7.84
N TYR A 27 -13.27 -3.77 -8.23
CA TYR A 27 -12.09 -3.79 -7.35
C TYR A 27 -11.03 -2.77 -7.74
N THR A 28 -10.98 -2.33 -9.00
CA THR A 28 -9.99 -1.38 -9.49
C THR A 28 -10.52 -0.50 -10.61
N ASP A 29 -9.85 0.63 -10.86
CA ASP A 29 -9.98 1.37 -12.11
C ASP A 29 -9.41 0.53 -13.26
N THR A 30 -10.24 0.20 -14.26
CA THR A 30 -9.87 -0.58 -15.45
C THR A 30 -9.41 0.27 -16.62
N ALA A 31 -9.40 1.60 -16.51
CA ALA A 31 -8.90 2.45 -17.58
C ALA A 31 -7.39 2.21 -17.82
N ARG A 32 -6.62 2.07 -16.73
CA ARG A 32 -5.15 1.88 -16.72
C ARG A 32 -4.71 1.19 -15.41
N PRO A 33 -3.54 0.52 -15.36
CA PRO A 33 -3.06 -0.16 -14.16
C PRO A 33 -2.60 0.76 -13.02
N ASN A 34 -2.77 2.08 -13.15
CA ASN A 34 -2.35 3.07 -12.15
C ASN A 34 -2.90 2.78 -10.74
N HIS A 35 -4.15 2.33 -10.63
CA HIS A 35 -4.75 2.01 -9.34
C HIS A 35 -4.13 0.76 -8.69
N LEU A 36 -3.69 -0.24 -9.49
CA LEU A 36 -2.88 -1.34 -8.96
C LEU A 36 -1.58 -0.84 -8.34
N GLY A 37 -0.89 0.09 -9.03
CA GLY A 37 0.31 0.73 -8.48
C GLY A 37 0.03 1.48 -7.18
N GLN A 38 -1.09 2.19 -7.11
CA GLN A 38 -1.52 2.89 -5.90
C GLN A 38 -1.71 1.94 -4.71
N GLU A 39 -2.33 0.77 -4.90
CA GLU A 39 -2.53 -0.21 -3.82
C GLU A 39 -1.20 -0.68 -3.20
N VAL A 40 -0.17 -0.88 -4.01
CA VAL A 40 1.17 -1.25 -3.52
C VAL A 40 1.84 -0.08 -2.81
N ILE A 41 1.79 1.12 -3.41
CA ILE A 41 2.35 2.35 -2.84
C ILE A 41 1.70 2.67 -1.48
N ASP A 42 0.39 2.54 -1.38
CA ASP A 42 -0.37 2.85 -0.16
C ASP A 42 0.02 1.91 0.99
N ASN A 43 0.32 0.64 0.70
CA ASN A 43 0.85 -0.28 1.72
C ASN A 43 2.23 0.16 2.24
N SER A 44 3.12 0.63 1.36
CA SER A 44 4.43 1.18 1.76
C SER A 44 4.31 2.51 2.52
N ILE A 45 3.35 3.37 2.15
CA ILE A 45 3.08 4.62 2.87
C ILE A 45 2.47 4.36 4.25
N ASP A 46 1.66 3.31 4.42
CA ASP A 46 1.14 2.94 5.74
C ASP A 46 2.28 2.53 6.71
N GLU A 47 3.36 1.92 6.21
CA GLU A 47 4.58 1.68 7.02
C GLU A 47 5.29 2.99 7.39
N ALA A 48 5.30 3.98 6.50
CA ALA A 48 5.88 5.30 6.77
C ALA A 48 5.05 6.09 7.80
N LEU A 49 3.71 6.06 7.68
CA LEU A 49 2.78 6.68 8.64
C LEU A 49 2.87 6.03 10.03
N ALA A 50 3.19 4.73 10.09
CA ALA A 50 3.47 4.03 11.34
C ALA A 50 4.88 4.32 11.90
N GLY A 51 5.71 5.10 11.20
CA GLY A 51 7.06 5.46 11.61
C GLY A 51 8.11 4.37 11.39
N HIS A 52 7.81 3.37 10.55
CA HIS A 52 8.69 2.25 10.26
C HIS A 52 9.49 2.41 8.98
N ALA A 53 8.88 2.96 7.93
CA ALA A 53 9.57 3.28 6.68
C ALA A 53 10.00 4.75 6.66
N LYS A 54 11.16 5.02 6.06
CA LYS A 54 11.68 6.37 5.79
C LYS A 54 11.82 6.64 4.30
N ARG A 55 11.83 5.59 3.47
CA ARG A 55 11.98 5.70 2.02
C ARG A 55 11.03 4.75 1.29
N VAL A 56 10.38 5.27 0.26
CA VAL A 56 9.61 4.50 -0.71
C VAL A 56 10.16 4.79 -2.10
N GLU A 57 10.54 3.76 -2.84
CA GLU A 57 11.04 3.85 -4.19
C GLU A 57 10.09 3.14 -5.15
N VAL A 58 9.68 3.86 -6.20
CA VAL A 58 8.80 3.36 -7.25
C VAL A 58 9.54 3.40 -8.57
N ILE A 59 9.60 2.27 -9.25
CA ILE A 59 10.32 2.09 -10.51
C ILE A 59 9.33 1.63 -11.57
N LEU A 60 9.11 2.46 -12.59
CA LEU A 60 8.44 2.07 -13.82
C LEU A 60 9.49 1.52 -14.79
N HIS A 61 9.41 0.22 -15.07
CA HIS A 61 10.33 -0.45 -15.99
C HIS A 61 9.91 -0.24 -17.44
N ALA A 62 10.85 -0.48 -18.36
CA ALA A 62 10.65 -0.26 -19.80
C ALA A 62 9.56 -1.18 -20.40
N ASP A 63 9.33 -2.34 -19.79
CA ASP A 63 8.29 -3.31 -20.15
C ASP A 63 6.91 -3.01 -19.56
N GLN A 64 6.72 -1.81 -18.97
CA GLN A 64 5.49 -1.39 -18.27
C GLN A 64 5.15 -2.19 -17.00
N SER A 65 6.10 -2.94 -16.44
CA SER A 65 5.97 -3.43 -15.06
C SER A 65 6.29 -2.33 -14.05
N LEU A 66 5.72 -2.45 -12.86
CA LEU A 66 5.93 -1.50 -11.76
C LEU A 66 6.52 -2.21 -10.56
N GLU A 67 7.54 -1.61 -9.98
CA GLU A 67 8.21 -2.09 -8.79
C GLU A 67 8.12 -1.04 -7.69
N VAL A 68 7.76 -1.46 -6.48
CA VAL A 68 7.68 -0.62 -5.28
C VAL A 68 8.53 -1.25 -4.19
N ILE A 69 9.40 -0.44 -3.58
CA ILE A 69 10.34 -0.85 -2.56
C ILE A 69 10.19 0.08 -1.37
N ASP A 70 10.00 -0.47 -0.17
CA ASP A 70 10.07 0.28 1.08
C ASP A 70 11.17 -0.25 2.00
N ASP A 71 11.50 0.54 3.02
CA ASP A 71 12.38 0.16 4.13
C ASP A 71 11.59 -0.03 5.44
N GLY A 72 10.33 -0.45 5.35
CA GLY A 72 9.47 -0.72 6.49
C GLY A 72 9.85 -2.00 7.25
N ARG A 73 8.89 -2.55 8.01
CA ARG A 73 9.09 -3.79 8.79
C ARG A 73 9.26 -5.05 7.93
N GLY A 74 8.83 -5.01 6.67
CA GLY A 74 8.69 -6.18 5.81
C GLY A 74 7.42 -6.99 6.12
N MET A 75 6.77 -7.53 5.10
CA MET A 75 5.59 -8.38 5.28
C MET A 75 5.90 -9.60 6.18
N PRO A 76 4.92 -10.08 6.99
CA PRO A 76 5.12 -11.29 7.80
C PRO A 76 5.34 -12.52 6.91
N VAL A 77 6.36 -13.31 7.24
CA VAL A 77 6.81 -14.50 6.49
C VAL A 77 6.59 -15.79 7.28
N ASP A 78 6.27 -15.66 8.57
CA ASP A 78 5.91 -16.74 9.46
C ASP A 78 4.59 -17.42 9.03
N ILE A 79 4.48 -18.69 9.41
CA ILE A 79 3.28 -19.50 9.15
C ILE A 79 2.10 -18.94 9.95
N HIS A 80 1.00 -18.65 9.26
CA HIS A 80 -0.22 -18.20 9.90
C HIS A 80 -0.82 -19.33 10.77
N PRO A 81 -1.13 -19.07 12.05
CA PRO A 81 -1.45 -20.13 13.02
C PRO A 81 -2.72 -20.91 12.67
N GLU A 82 -3.71 -20.28 12.02
CA GLU A 82 -4.99 -20.91 11.68
C GLU A 82 -5.01 -21.50 10.26
N GLU A 83 -4.21 -20.94 9.34
CA GLU A 83 -4.28 -21.30 7.92
C GLU A 83 -3.14 -22.22 7.47
N GLY A 84 -2.09 -22.37 8.30
CA GLY A 84 -1.00 -23.31 8.05
C GLY A 84 -0.10 -22.96 6.85
N VAL A 85 -0.24 -21.76 6.28
CA VAL A 85 0.57 -21.24 5.17
C VAL A 85 1.30 -19.95 5.57
N PRO A 86 2.37 -19.54 4.89
CA PRO A 86 3.04 -18.27 5.16
C PRO A 86 2.05 -17.08 5.08
N ALA A 87 2.12 -16.16 6.03
CA ALA A 87 1.21 -15.01 6.06
C ALA A 87 1.26 -14.16 4.78
N ILE A 88 2.43 -14.04 4.16
CA ILE A 88 2.60 -13.39 2.86
C ILE A 88 1.77 -14.07 1.76
N GLU A 89 1.67 -15.40 1.75
CA GLU A 89 0.85 -16.12 0.77
C GLU A 89 -0.64 -15.76 0.93
N LEU A 90 -1.14 -15.71 2.17
CA LEU A 90 -2.53 -15.30 2.45
C LEU A 90 -2.83 -13.89 1.97
N ILE A 91 -1.90 -12.96 2.20
CA ILE A 91 -2.06 -11.55 1.82
C ILE A 91 -2.21 -11.40 0.30
N PHE A 92 -1.48 -12.19 -0.49
CA PHE A 92 -1.54 -12.14 -1.95
C PHE A 92 -2.66 -12.99 -2.57
N CYS A 93 -3.09 -14.09 -1.92
CA CYS A 93 -4.02 -15.06 -2.50
C CYS A 93 -5.45 -14.98 -1.96
N ARG A 94 -5.71 -14.28 -0.86
CA ARG A 94 -7.04 -14.22 -0.23
C ARG A 94 -7.57 -12.79 -0.13
N LEU A 95 -8.83 -12.61 -0.53
CA LEU A 95 -9.57 -11.38 -0.28
C LEU A 95 -9.91 -11.27 1.21
N HIS A 96 -9.90 -10.04 1.73
CA HIS A 96 -10.17 -9.75 3.13
C HIS A 96 -9.18 -10.42 4.09
N ALA A 97 -7.92 -10.55 3.67
CA ALA A 97 -6.82 -10.96 4.53
C ALA A 97 -5.86 -9.79 4.74
N GLY A 98 -5.63 -9.38 6.00
CA GLY A 98 -4.72 -8.28 6.29
C GLY A 98 -4.65 -7.87 7.76
N GLY A 99 -3.58 -7.16 8.11
CA GLY A 99 -3.33 -6.68 9.48
C GLY A 99 -4.03 -5.37 9.84
N LYS A 100 -4.86 -4.80 8.94
CA LYS A 100 -5.43 -3.44 9.05
C LYS A 100 -6.91 -3.40 9.48
N PHE A 101 -7.47 -4.54 9.94
CA PHE A 101 -8.83 -4.61 10.47
C PHE A 101 -8.99 -4.07 11.90
N SER A 102 -7.88 -3.71 12.55
CA SER A 102 -7.87 -3.09 13.88
C SER A 102 -6.69 -2.13 14.00
N ASN A 103 -6.76 -1.21 14.96
CA ASN A 103 -5.71 -0.22 15.20
C ASN A 103 -4.45 -0.80 15.89
N LYS A 104 -4.33 -2.14 16.01
CA LYS A 104 -3.21 -2.80 16.70
C LYS A 104 -1.90 -2.67 15.92
N ASN A 105 -1.95 -2.75 14.59
CA ASN A 105 -0.77 -2.79 13.73
C ASN A 105 -0.46 -1.45 13.04
N TYR A 106 -1.51 -0.64 12.83
CA TYR A 106 -1.46 0.69 12.23
C TYR A 106 -2.48 1.58 12.95
N GLN A 107 -2.04 2.71 13.50
CA GLN A 107 -2.95 3.64 14.18
C GLN A 107 -3.79 4.44 13.17
N PHE A 108 -3.21 4.74 12.02
CA PHE A 108 -3.86 5.33 10.85
C PHE A 108 -3.32 4.62 9.61
N SER A 109 -4.21 4.18 8.72
CA SER A 109 -3.85 3.57 7.45
C SER A 109 -4.87 3.92 6.37
N GLY A 110 -4.40 4.07 5.12
CA GLY A 110 -5.28 4.23 3.96
C GLY A 110 -5.94 2.92 3.56
N GLY A 111 -5.25 1.78 3.72
CA GLY A 111 -5.79 0.46 3.46
C GLY A 111 -6.61 -0.08 4.63
N LEU A 112 -7.87 -0.46 4.39
CA LEU A 112 -8.76 -1.01 5.42
C LEU A 112 -9.46 -2.32 5.02
N HIS A 113 -9.54 -2.61 3.72
CA HIS A 113 -10.36 -3.71 3.21
C HIS A 113 -9.66 -5.08 3.23
N GLY A 114 -8.32 -5.11 3.26
CA GLY A 114 -7.54 -6.35 3.11
C GLY A 114 -7.66 -6.98 1.71
N VAL A 115 -7.76 -6.14 0.67
CA VAL A 115 -8.07 -6.57 -0.70
C VAL A 115 -7.06 -6.03 -1.74
N GLY A 116 -6.45 -4.87 -1.50
CA GLY A 116 -5.64 -4.17 -2.52
C GLY A 116 -4.56 -5.02 -3.18
N ILE A 117 -3.65 -5.60 -2.37
CA ILE A 117 -2.51 -6.36 -2.89
C ILE A 117 -2.93 -7.70 -3.53
N SER A 118 -4.02 -8.32 -3.06
CA SER A 118 -4.57 -9.52 -3.70
C SER A 118 -5.26 -9.19 -5.02
N VAL A 119 -5.81 -7.99 -5.20
CA VAL A 119 -6.28 -7.49 -6.50
C VAL A 119 -5.12 -7.26 -7.46
N VAL A 120 -4.01 -6.69 -6.98
CA VAL A 120 -2.77 -6.56 -7.78
C VAL A 120 -2.30 -7.92 -8.28
N ASN A 121 -2.29 -8.93 -7.41
CA ASN A 121 -1.95 -10.31 -7.80
C ASN A 121 -2.93 -10.88 -8.82
N ALA A 122 -4.23 -10.76 -8.55
CA ALA A 122 -5.29 -11.30 -9.41
C ALA A 122 -5.24 -10.74 -10.83
N LEU A 123 -4.84 -9.47 -11.01
CA LEU A 123 -4.86 -8.74 -12.28
C LEU A 123 -3.47 -8.53 -12.87
N SER A 124 -2.48 -9.32 -12.45
CA SER A 124 -1.14 -9.34 -13.00
C SER A 124 -0.81 -10.68 -13.64
N THR A 125 -0.04 -10.66 -14.73
CA THR A 125 0.52 -11.87 -15.35
C THR A 125 1.59 -12.49 -14.46
N ARG A 126 2.38 -11.66 -13.78
CA ARG A 126 3.38 -12.08 -12.79
C ARG A 126 3.46 -11.07 -11.65
N VAL A 127 3.69 -11.56 -10.45
CA VAL A 127 4.07 -10.77 -9.26
C VAL A 127 5.24 -11.45 -8.58
N GLU A 128 6.30 -10.69 -8.35
CA GLU A 128 7.45 -11.08 -7.55
C GLU A 128 7.47 -10.27 -6.27
N VAL A 129 7.55 -10.96 -5.13
CA VAL A 129 7.68 -10.31 -3.83
C VAL A 129 8.97 -10.76 -3.15
N SER A 130 9.71 -9.79 -2.62
CA SER A 130 10.90 -10.03 -1.81
C SER A 130 10.77 -9.29 -0.49
N VAL A 131 11.04 -9.98 0.61
CA VAL A 131 10.98 -9.42 1.97
C VAL A 131 12.34 -9.51 2.61
N ARG A 132 12.81 -8.39 3.16
CA ARG A 132 13.98 -8.34 4.04
C ARG A 132 13.48 -8.29 5.47
N ARG A 133 13.80 -9.31 6.26
CA ARG A 133 13.38 -9.40 7.67
C ARG A 133 14.30 -10.35 8.43
N ASN A 134 14.60 -10.05 9.69
CA ASN A 134 15.43 -10.88 10.56
C ASN A 134 16.85 -11.21 10.04
N GLY A 135 17.39 -10.41 9.12
CA GLY A 135 18.71 -10.63 8.51
C GLY A 135 18.70 -11.57 7.30
N GLU A 136 17.51 -11.98 6.85
CA GLU A 136 17.31 -12.85 5.69
C GLU A 136 16.55 -12.11 4.58
N VAL A 137 16.73 -12.59 3.35
CA VAL A 137 15.94 -12.19 2.18
C VAL A 137 15.07 -13.36 1.79
N PHE A 138 13.76 -13.16 1.84
CA PHE A 138 12.75 -14.11 1.40
C PHE A 138 12.24 -13.71 0.02
N ALA A 139 11.95 -14.67 -0.83
CA ALA A 139 11.30 -14.44 -2.12
C ALA A 139 10.16 -15.43 -2.36
N MET A 140 9.14 -14.98 -3.08
CA MET A 140 7.96 -15.74 -3.52
C MET A 140 7.45 -15.11 -4.82
N ALA A 141 6.82 -15.91 -5.68
CA ALA A 141 6.27 -15.42 -6.93
C ALA A 141 4.91 -16.04 -7.27
N PHE A 142 4.13 -15.27 -8.00
CA PHE A 142 2.78 -15.60 -8.45
C PHE A 142 2.65 -15.32 -9.95
N GLU A 143 1.81 -16.09 -10.63
CA GLU A 143 1.41 -15.85 -12.01
C GLU A 143 -0.11 -15.98 -12.13
N ASN A 144 -0.75 -15.00 -12.75
CA ASN A 144 -2.22 -14.96 -12.94
C ASN A 144 -3.04 -15.09 -11.65
N GLY A 145 -2.49 -14.64 -10.52
CA GLY A 145 -3.12 -14.77 -9.20
C GLY A 145 -2.79 -16.07 -8.45
N GLU A 146 -2.08 -17.01 -9.07
CA GLU A 146 -1.73 -18.30 -8.48
C GLU A 146 -0.26 -18.34 -8.08
N LYS A 147 0.06 -19.02 -6.97
CA LYS A 147 1.44 -19.20 -6.51
C LYS A 147 2.20 -20.13 -7.47
N VAL A 148 3.36 -19.68 -7.95
CA VAL A 148 4.25 -20.48 -8.81
C VAL A 148 5.61 -20.77 -8.17
N GLU A 149 6.01 -19.96 -7.18
CA GLU A 149 7.24 -20.18 -6.41
C GLU A 149 6.91 -20.10 -4.91
N ASP A 150 7.24 -21.16 -4.17
CA ASP A 150 7.10 -21.19 -2.71
C ASP A 150 8.01 -20.17 -2.03
N LEU A 151 7.66 -19.78 -0.80
CA LEU A 151 8.45 -18.86 -0.01
C LEU A 151 9.80 -19.50 0.33
N GLN A 152 10.88 -18.89 -0.14
CA GLN A 152 12.24 -19.38 0.06
C GLN A 152 13.19 -18.30 0.55
N VAL A 153 14.18 -18.68 1.35
CA VAL A 153 15.30 -17.81 1.71
C VAL A 153 16.28 -17.79 0.54
N VAL A 154 16.45 -16.62 -0.08
CA VAL A 154 17.31 -16.42 -1.27
C VAL A 154 18.61 -15.68 -0.97
N GLY A 155 18.80 -15.23 0.28
CA GLY A 155 20.02 -14.54 0.68
C GLY A 155 19.97 -14.00 2.10
N THR A 156 20.99 -13.23 2.46
CA THR A 156 21.12 -12.58 3.76
C THR A 156 21.33 -11.08 3.61
N VAL A 157 20.92 -10.33 4.62
CA VAL A 157 21.08 -8.88 4.71
C VAL A 157 21.48 -8.48 6.13
N GLY A 158 22.03 -7.28 6.31
CA GLY A 158 22.30 -6.76 7.65
C GLY A 158 21.02 -6.74 8.49
N ARG A 159 21.10 -7.10 9.78
CA ARG A 159 19.92 -7.24 10.67
C ARG A 159 19.01 -6.01 10.76
N ARG A 160 19.54 -4.81 10.49
CA ARG A 160 18.78 -3.55 10.50
C ARG A 160 18.16 -3.20 9.14
N ASN A 161 18.44 -3.99 8.10
CA ASN A 161 17.89 -3.82 6.77
C ASN A 161 16.61 -4.66 6.69
N SER A 162 15.48 -3.98 6.73
CA SER A 162 14.15 -4.56 6.55
C SER A 162 13.40 -3.85 5.44
N GLY A 163 12.30 -4.44 4.99
CA GLY A 163 11.37 -3.82 4.06
C GLY A 163 10.85 -4.80 3.02
N THR A 164 9.92 -4.32 2.21
CA THR A 164 9.27 -5.11 1.17
C THR A 164 9.64 -4.58 -0.21
N ARG A 165 9.78 -5.48 -1.17
CA ARG A 165 9.84 -5.21 -2.61
C ARG A 165 8.69 -5.96 -3.26
N VAL A 166 7.85 -5.28 -4.02
CA VAL A 166 6.83 -5.89 -4.88
C VAL A 166 7.05 -5.42 -6.30
N HIS A 167 7.19 -6.35 -7.23
CA HIS A 167 7.35 -6.08 -8.66
C HIS A 167 6.29 -6.86 -9.43
N PHE A 168 5.44 -6.17 -10.20
CA PHE A 168 4.32 -6.80 -10.88
C PHE A 168 4.15 -6.34 -12.32
N TRP A 169 3.60 -7.23 -13.14
CA TRP A 169 3.31 -7.04 -14.56
C TRP A 169 1.79 -7.08 -14.78
N PRO A 170 1.12 -5.92 -14.88
CA PRO A 170 -0.32 -5.89 -15.11
C PRO A 170 -0.73 -6.70 -16.33
N ASP A 171 -1.78 -7.50 -16.21
CA ASP A 171 -2.35 -8.23 -17.34
C ASP A 171 -3.18 -7.27 -18.19
N ALA A 172 -2.65 -6.98 -19.39
CA ALA A 172 -3.21 -6.05 -20.36
C ALA A 172 -4.68 -6.35 -20.72
N SER A 173 -5.13 -7.60 -20.59
CA SER A 173 -6.50 -8.00 -20.94
C SER A 173 -7.57 -7.39 -20.03
N PHE A 174 -7.21 -6.92 -18.83
CA PHE A 174 -8.13 -6.29 -17.88
C PHE A 174 -8.19 -4.76 -17.97
N PHE A 175 -7.38 -4.14 -18.84
CA PHE A 175 -7.25 -2.68 -18.90
C PHE A 175 -7.48 -2.13 -20.31
N ASP A 176 -8.20 -1.00 -20.40
CA ASP A 176 -8.39 -0.29 -21.68
C ASP A 176 -7.06 0.17 -22.28
N SER A 177 -6.11 0.53 -21.42
CA SER A 177 -4.72 0.79 -21.78
C SER A 177 -3.77 0.07 -20.82
N PRO A 178 -2.85 -0.78 -21.31
CA PRO A 178 -1.90 -1.50 -20.47
C PRO A 178 -0.78 -0.61 -19.92
N ARG A 179 -0.64 0.61 -20.43
CA ARG A 179 0.45 1.52 -20.03
C ARG A 179 0.10 2.25 -18.74
N PHE A 180 1.07 2.44 -17.87
CA PHE A 180 0.93 3.38 -16.74
C PHE A 180 0.84 4.82 -17.25
N SER A 181 0.07 5.66 -16.54
CA SER A 181 0.12 7.11 -16.71
C SER A 181 1.17 7.68 -15.77
N VAL A 182 2.30 8.14 -16.34
CA VAL A 182 3.42 8.74 -15.60
C VAL A 182 2.99 9.99 -14.84
N THR A 183 2.18 10.85 -15.45
CA THR A 183 1.66 12.06 -14.81
C THR A 183 0.83 11.74 -13.57
N ARG A 184 -0.04 10.72 -13.63
CA ARG A 184 -0.84 10.28 -12.48
C ARG A 184 0.02 9.69 -11.37
N LEU A 185 1.00 8.86 -11.70
CA LEU A 185 1.96 8.32 -10.71
C LEU A 185 2.75 9.44 -10.04
N THR A 186 3.29 10.37 -10.82
CA THR A 186 4.05 11.53 -10.32
C THR A 186 3.21 12.38 -9.38
N HIS A 187 1.97 12.69 -9.77
CA HIS A 187 1.05 13.46 -8.93
C HIS A 187 0.71 12.74 -7.62
N LEU A 188 0.39 11.45 -7.70
CA LEU A 188 0.13 10.61 -6.53
C LEU A 188 1.33 10.59 -5.57
N LEU A 189 2.53 10.32 -6.08
CA LEU A 189 3.75 10.21 -5.28
C LEU A 189 4.12 11.54 -4.63
N LYS A 190 4.03 12.66 -5.36
CA LYS A 190 4.22 14.00 -4.78
C LYS A 190 3.22 14.24 -3.65
N ALA A 191 1.94 13.93 -3.86
CA ALA A 191 0.91 14.09 -2.82
C ALA A 191 1.19 13.23 -1.58
N LYS A 192 1.63 11.97 -1.74
CA LYS A 192 2.01 11.10 -0.62
C LYS A 192 3.19 11.66 0.18
N ALA A 193 4.20 12.22 -0.49
CA ALA A 193 5.34 12.85 0.19
C ALA A 193 4.93 14.10 0.99
N VAL A 194 3.97 14.87 0.47
CA VAL A 194 3.40 16.04 1.18
C VAL A 194 2.60 15.63 2.42
N LEU A 195 1.81 14.55 2.30
CA LEU A 195 0.91 14.07 3.35
C LEU A 195 1.59 13.18 4.39
N CYS A 196 2.82 12.74 4.13
CA CYS A 196 3.62 11.93 5.05
C CYS A 196 4.97 12.63 5.31
N PRO A 197 5.02 13.66 6.18
CA PRO A 197 6.22 14.46 6.38
C PRO A 197 7.43 13.61 6.80
N GLY A 198 8.59 13.91 6.21
CA GLY A 198 9.86 13.24 6.48
C GLY A 198 10.13 11.96 5.69
N VAL A 199 9.16 11.41 4.96
CA VAL A 199 9.40 10.26 4.06
C VAL A 199 10.07 10.72 2.76
N GLU A 200 11.10 10.01 2.30
CA GLU A 200 11.68 10.19 0.97
C GLU A 200 10.94 9.30 -0.04
N ILE A 201 10.33 9.91 -1.05
CA ILE A 201 9.72 9.18 -2.17
C ILE A 201 10.54 9.40 -3.43
N ILE A 202 10.95 8.31 -4.07
CA ILE A 202 11.72 8.32 -5.30
C ILE A 202 10.89 7.66 -6.41
N PHE A 203 10.78 8.32 -7.56
CA PHE A 203 10.19 7.74 -8.76
C PHE A 203 11.23 7.67 -9.88
N ARG A 204 11.44 6.47 -10.41
CA ARG A 204 12.32 6.21 -11.56
C ARG A 204 11.49 5.73 -12.75
N ASP A 205 11.63 6.38 -13.89
CA ASP A 205 11.12 5.87 -15.16
C ASP A 205 12.30 5.41 -16.01
N LYS A 206 12.43 4.08 -16.18
CA LYS A 206 13.53 3.47 -16.94
C LYS A 206 13.40 3.68 -18.45
N ALA A 207 12.19 3.85 -18.98
CA ALA A 207 11.99 4.10 -20.40
C ALA A 207 12.36 5.54 -20.77
N ALA A 208 11.99 6.50 -19.92
CA ALA A 208 12.32 7.90 -20.10
C ALA A 208 13.72 8.28 -19.58
N ASN A 209 14.37 7.38 -18.82
CA ASN A 209 15.61 7.64 -18.09
C ASN A 209 15.53 8.88 -17.19
N THR A 210 14.40 9.03 -16.49
CA THR A 210 14.13 10.14 -15.57
C THR A 210 14.02 9.66 -14.14
N GLU A 211 14.46 10.51 -13.22
CA GLU A 211 14.31 10.29 -11.77
C GLU A 211 13.77 11.55 -11.13
N GLN A 212 12.78 11.39 -10.25
CA GLN A 212 12.21 12.46 -9.44
C GLN A 212 12.26 12.04 -7.97
N ARG A 213 12.50 13.00 -7.08
CA ARG A 213 12.53 12.77 -5.64
C ARG A 213 11.71 13.82 -4.91
N TRP A 214 10.98 13.40 -3.91
CA TRP A 214 10.20 14.27 -3.04
C TRP A 214 10.43 13.93 -1.58
N ARG A 215 10.58 14.97 -0.77
CA ARG A 215 10.63 14.90 0.68
C ARG A 215 10.24 16.27 1.22
N TYR A 216 9.19 16.31 2.04
CA TYR A 216 8.70 17.55 2.67
C TYR A 216 8.77 17.37 4.19
N GLU A 217 9.33 18.33 4.89
CA GLU A 217 9.42 18.28 6.37
C GLU A 217 8.18 18.94 7.01
N ASP A 218 7.62 19.99 6.41
CA ASP A 218 6.43 20.71 6.92
C ASP A 218 5.14 20.39 6.12
N GLY A 219 5.22 19.42 5.21
CA GLY A 219 4.09 18.81 4.50
C GLY A 219 3.22 19.81 3.72
N LEU A 220 1.95 19.96 4.12
CA LEU A 220 0.97 20.84 3.45
C LEU A 220 1.41 22.30 3.39
N THR A 221 2.17 22.76 4.39
CA THR A 221 2.65 24.15 4.44
C THR A 221 3.64 24.41 3.30
N ASP A 222 4.61 23.51 3.13
CA ASP A 222 5.61 23.61 2.06
C ASP A 222 4.96 23.49 0.68
N TYR A 223 4.04 22.54 0.54
CA TYR A 223 3.31 22.35 -0.71
C TYR A 223 2.51 23.60 -1.12
N LEU A 224 1.79 24.21 -0.18
CA LEU A 224 1.02 25.41 -0.46
C LEU A 224 1.93 26.58 -0.83
N LYS A 225 3.06 26.76 -0.12
CA LYS A 225 4.06 27.78 -0.44
C LYS A 225 4.64 27.59 -1.85
N GLU A 226 4.97 26.37 -2.24
CA GLU A 226 5.47 26.06 -3.59
C GLU A 226 4.41 26.33 -4.66
N ALA A 227 3.14 25.97 -4.41
CA ALA A 227 2.05 26.12 -5.37
C ALA A 227 1.67 27.59 -5.66
N VAL A 228 1.94 28.50 -4.73
CA VAL A 228 1.65 29.94 -4.85
C VAL A 228 2.90 30.79 -5.01
N ASP A 229 4.05 30.17 -5.22
CA ASP A 229 5.32 30.88 -5.39
C ASP A 229 5.23 31.88 -6.56
N GLY A 230 5.73 33.10 -6.32
CA GLY A 230 5.62 34.21 -7.27
C GLY A 230 4.24 34.90 -7.35
N LEU A 231 3.22 34.45 -6.60
CA LEU A 231 1.94 35.13 -6.49
C LEU A 231 1.88 36.01 -5.23
N ILE A 232 1.14 37.12 -5.30
CA ILE A 232 0.82 37.93 -4.10
C ILE A 232 -0.23 37.17 -3.28
N THR A 233 0.12 36.78 -2.06
CA THR A 233 -0.77 36.06 -1.13
C THR A 233 -1.28 36.98 -0.03
N LEU A 234 -2.48 36.69 0.47
CA LEU A 234 -3.04 37.35 1.66
C LEU A 234 -3.79 36.31 2.51
N PRO A 235 -3.37 36.02 3.76
CA PRO A 235 -2.14 36.49 4.43
C PRO A 235 -0.85 36.05 3.69
N GLU A 236 0.26 36.76 3.95
CA GLU A 236 1.56 36.48 3.33
C GLU A 236 2.03 35.03 3.61
N GLN A 237 1.86 34.58 4.85
CA GLN A 237 2.09 33.19 5.25
C GLN A 237 0.76 32.42 5.27
N PRO A 238 0.73 31.18 4.79
CA PRO A 238 -0.49 30.38 4.82
C PRO A 238 -0.96 30.17 6.26
N PHE A 239 -2.28 30.23 6.46
CA PHE A 239 -2.87 29.82 7.72
C PHE A 239 -2.71 28.31 7.90
N VAL A 240 -2.01 27.91 8.97
CA VAL A 240 -1.79 26.51 9.32
C VAL A 240 -2.55 26.19 10.60
N GLY A 241 -3.47 25.23 10.53
CA GLY A 241 -4.16 24.71 11.72
C GLY A 241 -3.23 23.80 12.51
N LEU A 242 -2.96 24.15 13.78
CA LEU A 242 -2.30 23.22 14.70
C LEU A 242 -3.32 22.19 15.15
N PHE A 243 -3.20 20.95 14.66
CA PHE A 243 -3.83 19.81 15.31
C PHE A 243 -2.93 19.38 16.47
N PRO A 244 -3.36 19.48 17.74
CA PRO A 244 -2.67 18.81 18.82
C PRO A 244 -2.83 17.31 18.62
N ALA A 245 -1.93 16.70 17.87
CA ALA A 245 -1.75 15.26 17.88
C ALA A 245 -1.54 14.85 19.34
N ILE A 246 -2.36 13.91 19.81
CA ILE A 246 -2.42 13.41 21.18
C ILE A 246 -1.03 12.95 21.61
N ARG A 247 -0.28 13.86 22.25
CA ARG A 247 0.91 13.58 23.04
C ARG A 247 0.58 13.91 24.48
N LYS A 248 -0.07 12.97 25.16
CA LYS A 248 0.08 12.67 26.59
C LYS A 248 -0.67 11.37 26.89
N PRO A 249 -0.04 10.35 27.52
CA PRO A 249 -0.80 9.35 28.24
C PRO A 249 -1.63 10.09 29.29
N TRP A 250 -2.92 9.81 29.34
CA TRP A 250 -3.78 10.31 30.39
C TRP A 250 -3.36 9.66 31.71
N THR A 251 -2.42 10.29 32.44
CA THR A 251 -2.18 9.95 33.85
C THR A 251 -3.22 10.67 34.70
N GLY A 252 -4.48 10.27 34.55
CA GLY A 252 -5.56 10.69 35.43
C GLY A 252 -5.43 9.98 36.78
N HIS A 253 -4.66 10.56 37.69
CA HIS A 253 -4.86 10.34 39.12
C HIS A 253 -6.28 10.79 39.47
N CYS A 254 -7.17 9.84 39.75
CA CYS A 254 -8.40 10.10 40.48
C CYS A 254 -8.03 10.52 41.91
N SER A 255 -7.94 11.82 42.15
CA SER A 255 -7.84 12.41 43.48
C SER A 255 -8.72 13.64 43.53
N GLY A 256 -9.82 13.56 44.28
CA GLY A 256 -10.49 14.75 44.79
C GLY A 256 -11.96 14.88 44.43
N TYR A 257 -12.81 14.02 45.00
CA TYR A 257 -14.14 14.46 45.45
C TYR A 257 -14.25 14.14 46.94
N ARG A 258 -13.88 15.12 47.77
CA ARG A 258 -14.32 15.14 49.17
C ARG A 258 -15.72 15.72 49.21
N LYS A 259 -16.61 14.99 49.89
CA LYS A 259 -17.91 15.44 50.37
C LYS A 259 -17.80 16.79 51.07
N ALA A 260 -18.77 17.66 50.84
CA ALA A 260 -19.16 18.71 51.76
C ALA A 260 -20.70 18.70 51.87
N GLU A 261 -21.20 18.09 52.93
CA GLU A 261 -22.53 18.32 53.48
C GLU A 261 -22.40 19.31 54.65
N SER A 262 -23.42 20.18 54.80
CA SER A 262 -23.76 21.04 55.96
C SER A 262 -22.72 22.13 56.33
N TYR A 263 -23.07 23.41 56.54
CA TYR A 263 -24.27 24.09 57.04
C TYR A 263 -24.57 25.37 56.25
#